data_AF-A0A0V0Z492-F1
#
_entry.id   AF-A0A0V0Z492-F1
#
_cell.length_a   1.000
_cell.length_b   1.000
_cell.length_c   1.000
_cell.angle_alpha   90.00
_cell.angle_beta   90.00
_cell.angle_gamma   90.00
#
_symmetry.space_group_name_H-M   'P 1'
#
loop_
_entity.id
_entity.type
_entity.pdbx_description
1 polymer ?
#
loop_
_entity_poly.entity_id
_entity_poly.type
_entity_poly.pdbx_seq_one_letter_code
_entity_poly.pdbx_strand_id
1 'polypeptide(L)' 'LLSVASGIFDPIRCLAPFLVRAKILFQLLWERGLDWDEPLPADVERTWLAWKSELEDLPSSGFLGHWSPYRWTT' A
#
# COMPACT_ATOMS: atom_id res chain seq x y z
N LEU A 1 -22.48 2.70 9.76
CA LEU A 1 -21.20 3.20 10.34
C LEU A 1 -20.16 2.10 10.50
N LEU A 2 -20.43 1.03 11.26
CA LEU A 2 -19.47 -0.07 11.44
C LEU A 2 -19.13 -0.84 10.14
N SER A 3 -20.10 -1.11 9.26
CA SER A 3 -19.85 -1.79 7.97
C SER A 3 -19.09 -0.95 6.94
N VAL A 4 -19.18 0.39 7.03
CA VAL A 4 -18.37 1.29 6.19
C VAL A 4 -16.95 1.37 6.74
N ALA A 5 -16.82 1.41 8.07
CA ALA A 5 -15.53 1.35 8.73
C ALA A 5 -14.79 0.02 8.42
N SER A 6 -15.45 -1.14 8.47
CA SER A 6 -14.80 -2.43 8.13
C SER A 6 -14.27 -2.45 6.70
N GLY A 7 -14.99 -1.87 5.74
CA GLY A 7 -14.52 -1.71 4.37
C GLY A 7 -13.35 -0.73 4.21
N ILE A 8 -13.09 0.18 5.15
CA ILE A 8 -11.89 1.05 5.14
C ILE A 8 -10.75 0.40 5.91
N PHE A 9 -11.07 -0.37 6.95
CA PHE A 9 -10.09 -1.12 7.73
C PHE A 9 -9.52 -2.32 7.00
N ASP A 10 -10.27 -3.02 6.15
CA ASP A 10 -9.75 -4.11 5.32
C ASP A 10 -8.66 -3.69 4.32
N PRO A 11 -8.82 -2.63 3.51
CA PRO A 11 -7.79 -2.19 2.56
C PRO A 11 -6.62 -1.55 3.30
N ILE A 12 -6.85 -0.81 4.39
CA ILE A 12 -5.76 -0.29 5.23
C ILE A 12 -4.97 -1.43 5.89
N ARG A 13 -5.65 -2.50 6.34
CA ARG A 13 -5.01 -3.67 6.95
C ARG A 13 -4.25 -4.50 5.90
N CYS A 14 -4.75 -4.60 4.67
CA CYS A 14 -4.03 -5.18 3.54
C CYS A 14 -2.81 -4.32 3.13
N LEU A 15 -2.91 -2.98 3.24
CA LEU A 15 -1.82 -2.05 2.97
C LEU A 15 -0.81 -1.96 4.11
N ALA A 16 -1.14 -2.39 5.33
CA ALA A 16 -0.24 -2.33 6.48
C ALA A 16 1.16 -2.95 6.23
N PRO A 17 1.30 -4.18 5.69
CA PRO A 17 2.62 -4.73 5.36
C PRO A 17 3.37 -3.94 4.28
N PHE A 18 2.65 -3.26 3.37
CA PHE A 18 3.26 -2.37 2.38
C PHE A 18 3.78 -1.08 3.03
N LEU A 19 2.99 -0.48 3.93
CA LEU A 19 3.37 0.72 4.67
C LEU A 19 4.55 0.47 5.60
N VAL A 20 4.65 -0.72 6.22
CA VAL A 20 5.80 -1.11 7.04
C VAL A 20 7.07 -1.18 6.19
N ARG A 21 7.01 -1.76 4.99
CA ARG A 21 8.16 -1.81 4.06
C ARG A 21 8.59 -0.40 3.59
N ALA A 22 7.62 0.44 3.23
CA ALA A 22 7.90 1.84 2.89
C ALA A 22 8.57 2.58 4.06
N LYS A 23 8.08 2.39 5.28
CA LYS A 23 8.66 2.99 6.48
C LYS A 23 10.11 2.55 6.69
N ILE A 24 10.42 1.27 6.52
CA ILE A 24 11.80 0.76 6.63
C ILE A 24 12.72 1.41 5.58
N LEU A 25 12.25 1.56 4.34
CA LEU A 25 13.00 2.26 3.29
C LEU A 25 13.26 3.72 3.65
N PHE A 26 12.27 4.44 4.17
CA PHE A 26 12.45 5.82 4.64
C PHE A 26 13.42 5.91 5.83
N GLN A 27 13.39 4.95 6.76
CA GLN A 27 14.37 4.92 7.85
C GLN A 27 15.79 4.70 7.33
N LEU A 28 15.98 3.82 6.34
CA LEU A 28 17.29 3.61 5.69
C LEU A 28 17.80 4.87 4.97
N LEU A 29 16.91 5.63 4.32
CA LEU A 29 17.27 6.89 3.67
C LEU A 29 17.65 7.95 4.71
N TRP A 30 16.91 8.03 5.81
CA TRP A 30 17.18 8.95 6.92
C TRP A 30 18.51 8.64 7.63
N GLU A 31 18.80 7.36 7.89
CA GLU A 31 20.09 6.94 8.48
C GLU A 31 21.28 7.27 7.60
N ARG A 32 21.08 7.36 6.28
CA ARG A 32 22.10 7.77 5.31
C ARG A 32 22.25 9.28 5.19
N GLY A 33 21.41 10.06 5.87
CA GLY A 33 21.44 11.52 5.84
C GLY A 33 21.03 12.11 4.49
N LEU A 34 20.25 11.38 3.70
CA LEU A 34 19.80 11.85 2.38
C LEU A 34 18.68 12.87 2.56
N ASP A 35 18.82 14.00 1.86
CA ASP A 35 17.76 15.00 1.77
C ASP A 35 16.66 14.55 0.82
N TRP A 36 15.45 15.11 0.98
CA TRP A 36 14.27 14.75 0.19
C TRP A 36 14.41 15.01 -1.32
N ASP A 37 15.33 15.91 -1.70
CA ASP A 37 15.64 16.28 -3.08
C ASP A 37 16.86 15.52 -3.65
N GLU A 38 17.53 14.69 -2.85
CA GLU A 38 18.69 13.92 -3.31
C GLU A 38 18.27 12.65 -4.07
N PRO A 39 19.00 12.28 -5.15
CA PRO A 39 18.71 11.06 -5.88
C PRO A 39 18.92 9.84 -4.97
N LEU A 40 17.97 8.90 -5.04
CA LEU A 40 18.07 7.67 -4.26
C LEU A 40 19.36 6.91 -4.63
N PRO A 41 20.08 6.37 -3.65
CA PRO A 41 21.17 5.44 -3.89
C PRO A 41 20.68 4.27 -4.75
N ALA A 42 21.49 3.83 -5.73
CA ALA A 42 21.10 2.80 -6.69
C ALA A 42 20.63 1.48 -6.04
N ASP A 43 21.12 1.17 -4.84
CA ASP A 43 20.71 0.00 -4.04
C ASP A 43 19.31 0.14 -3.43
N VAL A 44 18.91 1.37 -3.07
CA VAL A 44 17.56 1.67 -2.57
C VAL A 44 16.58 1.87 -3.72
N GLU A 45 17.03 2.51 -4.81
CA GLU A 45 16.22 2.79 -5.99
C GLU A 45 15.65 1.51 -6.62
N ARG A 46 16.46 0.45 -6.76
CA ARG A 46 15.98 -0.85 -7.27
C ARG A 46 14.88 -1.44 -6.39
N THR A 47 15.05 -1.36 -5.08
CA THR A 47 14.08 -1.88 -4.09
C THR A 47 12.79 -1.04 -4.11
N TRP A 48 12.93 0.28 -4.28
CA TRP A 48 11.83 1.22 -4.41
C TRP A 48 11.01 0.97 -5.69
N LEU A 49 11.67 0.77 -6.83
CA LEU A 49 11.01 0.47 -8.10
C LEU A 49 10.27 -0.87 -8.07
N ALA A 50 10.87 -1.89 -7.46
CA ALA A 50 10.21 -3.19 -7.27
C ALA A 50 8.96 -3.06 -6.37
N TRP A 51 9.09 -2.37 -5.23
CA TRP A 51 7.96 -2.09 -4.33
C TRP A 51 6.85 -1.29 -5.02
N LYS A 52 7.21 -0.30 -5.84
CA LYS A 52 6.26 0.52 -6.60
C LYS A 52 5.50 -0.31 -7.64
N SER A 53 6.20 -1.20 -8.36
CA SER A 53 5.57 -2.13 -9.31
C SER A 53 4.59 -3.07 -8.60
N GLU A 54 4.95 -3.61 -7.42
CA GLU A 54 4.04 -4.44 -6.62
C GLU A 54 2.79 -3.68 -6.17
N LEU A 55 2.90 -2.37 -5.92
CA LEU A 55 1.78 -1.51 -5.54
C LEU A 55 0.87 -1.19 -6.74
N GLU A 56 1.44 -1.00 -7.94
CA GLU A 56 0.69 -0.79 -9.17
C GLU A 56 -0.07 -2.05 -9.61
N ASP A 57 0.48 -3.24 -9.30
CA ASP A 57 -0.17 -4.54 -9.51
C ASP A 57 -1.21 -4.90 -8.44
N LEU A 58 -1.35 -4.11 -7.36
CA LEU A 58 -2.44 -4.33 -6.41
C LEU A 58 -3.77 -4.08 -7.12
N PRO A 59 -4.70 -5.06 -7.10
CA PRO A 59 -5.99 -4.90 -7.76
C PRO A 59 -6.78 -3.79 -7.07
N SER A 60 -6.79 -2.61 -7.68
CA SER A 60 -7.62 -1.46 -7.28
C SER A 60 -9.12 -1.80 -7.31
N SER A 61 -9.51 -2.86 -8.02
CA SER A 61 -10.89 -3.20 -8.37
C SER A 61 -11.53 -4.33 -7.55
N GLY A 62 -10.80 -4.97 -6.62
CA GLY A 62 -11.40 -6.00 -5.75
C GLY A 62 -12.32 -5.44 -4.65
N PHE A 63 -12.32 -4.13 -4.46
CA PHE A 63 -12.97 -3.51 -3.30
C PHE A 63 -14.44 -3.12 -3.52
N LEU A 64 -14.90 -3.04 -4.77
CA LEU A 64 -16.25 -2.56 -5.13
C LEU A 64 -16.99 -3.44 -6.15
N GLY A 65 -16.56 -4.70 -6.35
CA GLY A 65 -17.15 -5.59 -7.36
C GLY A 65 -18.23 -6.57 -6.88
N HIS A 66 -18.35 -6.82 -5.57
CA HIS A 66 -19.25 -7.88 -5.04
C HIS A 66 -20.20 -7.42 -3.91
N TRP A 67 -20.18 -6.17 -3.48
CA TRP A 67 -21.08 -5.71 -2.42
C TRP A 67 -22.44 -5.28 -2.98
N SER A 68 -23.32 -6.25 -3.26
CA SER A 68 -24.76 -6.00 -3.37
C SER A 68 -25.44 -6.43 -2.06
N PRO A 69 -25.95 -5.51 -1.23
CA PRO A 69 -26.61 -5.87 0.03
C PRO A 69 -28.01 -6.48 -0.18
N TYR A 70 -28.48 -6.64 -1.41
CA TYR A 70 -29.84 -7.12 -1.73
C TYR A 70 -29.84 -8.26 -2.74
N ARG A 71 -29.00 -9.28 -2.55
CA ARG A 71 -29.11 -10.54 -3.30
C ARG A 71 -29.39 -11.72 -2.37
N TRP A 72 -30.60 -11.70 -1.80
CA TRP A 72 -31.27 -12.88 -1.27
C TRP A 72 -32.75 -12.81 -1.63
N THR A 73 -33.14 -13.40 -2.76
CA THR A 73 -34.37 -14.21 -2.91
C THR A 73 -34.31 -14.86 -4.29
N THR A 74 -34.22 -16.19 -4.28
CA THR A 74 -34.56 -17.19 -5.33
C THR A 74 -34.06 -16.99 -6.75
#